data_AF-A0A8J2YBG4-F1
#
_entry.id   AF-A0A8J2YBG4-F1
#
_cell.length_a   1.000
_cell.length_b   1.000
_cell.length_c   1.000
_cell.angle_alpha   90.00
_cell.angle_beta   90.00
_cell.angle_gamma   90.00
#
_symmetry.space_group_name_H-M   'P 1'
#
loop_
_entity.id
_entity.type
_entity.pdbx_description
1 polymer ?
#
loop_
_entity_poly.entity_id
_entity_poly.type
_entity_poly.pdbx_seq_one_letter_code
_entity_poly.pdbx_strand_id
1 'polypeptide(L)'
;MDFNIKEFEILMAGLEAREDKIIRLIEQTLKSITQETKASRVEKSLKEIYQGWHTLQETRQLQNRIERLMDSQGKNETKSTVKVLGKH
;
A
#
# COMPACT_ATOMS: atom_id res chain seq x y z
N MET A 1 -16.60 15.27 -7.15
CA MET A 1 -15.42 14.75 -7.86
C MET A 1 -15.57 13.25 -7.76
N ASP A 2 -16.15 12.65 -8.80
CA ASP A 2 -16.49 11.24 -8.79
C ASP A 2 -15.19 10.48 -8.98
N PHE A 3 -14.64 9.98 -7.88
CA PHE A 3 -13.45 9.13 -7.94
C PHE A 3 -13.87 7.86 -8.69
N ASN A 4 -13.39 7.69 -9.92
CA ASN A 4 -13.83 6.61 -10.78
C ASN A 4 -13.31 5.28 -10.21
N ILE A 5 -14.18 4.29 -10.04
CA ILE A 5 -13.81 2.93 -9.59
C ILE A 5 -12.62 2.40 -10.40
N LYS A 6 -12.56 2.70 -11.70
CA LYS A 6 -11.44 2.32 -12.57
C LYS A 6 -10.11 3.00 -12.19
N GLU A 7 -10.15 4.27 -11.78
CA GLU A 7 -8.95 4.98 -11.30
C GLU A 7 -8.47 4.43 -9.97
N PHE A 8 -9.40 4.05 -9.09
CA PHE A 8 -9.09 3.34 -7.85
C PHE A 8 -8.43 1.99 -8.11
N GLU A 9 -8.99 1.16 -9.00
CA GLU A 9 -8.42 -0.14 -9.38
C GLU A 9 -6.99 0.01 -9.94
N ILE A 10 -6.76 0.99 -10.81
CA ILE A 10 -5.42 1.30 -11.35
C ILE A 10 -4.45 1.70 -10.23
N LEU A 11 -4.91 2.54 -9.30
CA LEU A 11 -4.10 2.99 -8.17
C LEU A 11 -3.72 1.82 -7.24
N MET A 12 -4.69 0.96 -6.91
CA MET A 12 -4.46 -0.21 -6.06
C MET A 12 -3.51 -1.20 -6.71
N ALA A 13 -3.70 -1.53 -7.99
CA ALA A 13 -2.79 -2.38 -8.74
C ALA A 13 -1.35 -1.81 -8.77
N GLY A 14 -1.21 -0.48 -8.86
CA GLY A 14 0.09 0.19 -8.76
C GLY A 14 0.76 0.04 -7.38
N LEU A 15 -0.03 0.08 -6.30
CA LEU A 15 0.48 -0.12 -4.93
C LEU A 15 0.87 -1.58 -4.67
N GLU A 16 0.09 -2.53 -5.17
CA GLU A 16 0.42 -3.96 -5.12
C GLU A 16 1.71 -4.25 -5.88
N ALA A 17 1.86 -3.73 -7.10
CA ALA A 17 3.10 -3.87 -7.87
C ALA A 17 4.31 -3.24 -7.16
N ARG A 18 4.10 -2.12 -6.45
CA ARG A 18 5.15 -1.50 -5.63
C ARG A 18 5.55 -2.38 -4.46
N GLU A 19 4.57 -2.94 -3.73
CA GLU A 19 4.80 -3.88 -2.64
C GLU A 19 5.62 -5.10 -3.11
N ASP A 20 5.20 -5.74 -4.20
CA ASP A 20 5.92 -6.86 -4.80
C ASP A 20 7.38 -6.53 -5.13
N LYS A 21 7.62 -5.34 -5.68
CA LYS A 21 8.97 -4.88 -6.00
C LYS A 21 9.83 -4.71 -4.74
N ILE A 22 9.25 -4.16 -3.67
CA ILE A 22 9.95 -3.98 -2.39
C ILE A 22 10.29 -5.34 -1.79
N ILE A 23 9.34 -6.28 -1.77
CA ILE A 23 9.56 -7.64 -1.24
C ILE A 23 10.68 -8.34 -2.01
N ARG A 24 10.64 -8.33 -3.34
CA ARG A 24 11.70 -8.93 -4.18
C ARG A 24 13.08 -8.33 -3.91
N LEU A 25 13.16 -7.02 -3.72
CA LEU A 25 14.39 -6.33 -3.38
C LEU A 25 14.93 -6.82 -2.02
N ILE A 26 14.08 -6.84 -0.99
CA ILE A 26 14.45 -7.31 0.36
C ILE A 26 14.93 -8.76 0.31
N GLU A 27 14.22 -9.64 -0.39
CA GLU A 27 14.61 -11.04 -0.56
C GLU A 27 15.96 -11.19 -1.26
N GLN A 28 16.20 -10.40 -2.31
CA GLN A 28 17.48 -10.41 -3.02
C GLN A 28 18.62 -9.92 -2.11
N THR A 29 18.40 -8.86 -1.34
CA THR A 29 19.38 -8.33 -0.39
C THR A 29 19.68 -9.34 0.71
N LEU A 30 18.67 -10.02 1.26
CA LEU A 30 18.85 -11.10 2.24
C LEU A 30 19.70 -12.24 1.68
N LYS A 31 19.43 -12.68 0.45
CA LYS A 31 20.23 -13.71 -0.23
C LYS A 31 21.69 -13.27 -0.44
N SER A 32 21.93 -11.98 -0.68
CA SER A 32 23.28 -11.44 -0.81
C SER A 32 24.03 -11.41 0.54
N ILE A 33 23.32 -11.16 1.65
CA ILE A 33 23.94 -11.11 2.98
C ILE A 33 24.52 -12.46 3.39
N THR A 34 23.84 -13.57 3.07
CA THR A 34 24.30 -14.91 3.48
C THR A 34 25.63 -15.32 2.85
N GLN A 35 26.06 -14.63 1.79
CA GLN A 35 27.32 -14.86 1.09
C GLN A 35 28.37 -13.78 1.39
N GLU A 36 28.03 -12.73 2.14
CA GLU A 36 28.92 -11.61 2.41
C GLU A 36 29.76 -11.87 3.68
N THR A 37 31.07 -11.69 3.55
CA THR A 37 32.04 -11.97 4.64
C THR A 37 32.51 -10.70 5.34
N LYS A 38 32.26 -9.52 4.75
CA LYS A 38 32.63 -8.23 5.33
C LYS A 38 31.50 -7.67 6.17
N ALA A 39 31.71 -7.61 7.49
CA ALA A 39 30.74 -7.08 8.45
C ALA A 39 30.17 -5.70 8.06
N SER A 40 31.01 -4.77 7.59
CA SER A 40 30.56 -3.44 7.17
C SER A 40 29.61 -3.45 5.97
N ARG A 41 29.73 -4.43 5.07
CA ARG A 41 28.80 -4.61 3.95
C ARG A 41 27.51 -5.27 4.39
N VAL A 42 27.59 -6.25 5.30
CA VAL A 42 26.41 -6.84 5.96
C VAL A 42 25.60 -5.75 6.67
N GLU A 43 26.23 -4.90 7.47
CA GLU A 43 25.55 -3.78 8.13
C GLU A 43 24.87 -2.83 7.15
N LYS A 44 25.54 -2.53 6.03
CA LYS A 44 24.94 -1.71 4.97
C LYS A 44 23.69 -2.37 4.39
N SER A 45 23.78 -3.65 4.02
CA SER A 45 22.65 -4.40 3.47
C SER A 45 21.51 -4.57 4.49
N LEU A 46 21.80 -4.70 5.77
CA LEU A 46 20.78 -4.71 6.84
C LEU A 46 20.04 -3.36 6.93
N LYS A 47 20.74 -2.23 6.77
CA LYS A 47 20.10 -0.90 6.70
C LYS A 47 19.20 -0.77 5.48
N GLU A 48 19.62 -1.28 4.32
CA GLU A 48 18.81 -1.32 3.10
C GLU A 48 17.54 -2.16 3.29
N ILE A 49 17.66 -3.33 3.95
CA ILE A 49 16.50 -4.17 4.31
C ILE A 49 15.56 -3.42 5.25
N TYR A 50 16.08 -2.76 6.27
CA TYR A 50 15.28 -1.97 7.21
C TYR A 50 14.50 -0.86 6.50
N GLN A 51 15.16 -0.13 5.60
CA GLN A 51 14.51 0.91 4.80
C GLN A 51 13.43 0.32 3.89
N GLY A 52 13.72 -0.79 3.20
CA GLY A 52 12.73 -1.49 2.38
C GLY A 52 11.52 -1.92 3.19
N TRP A 53 11.72 -2.47 4.39
CA TRP A 53 10.64 -2.87 5.29
C TRP A 53 9.79 -1.67 5.74
N HIS A 54 10.41 -0.53 6.05
CA HIS A 54 9.67 0.70 6.38
C HIS A 54 8.80 1.16 5.21
N THR A 55 9.36 1.20 3.99
CA THR A 55 8.61 1.57 2.78
C THR A 55 7.46 0.60 2.48
N LEU A 56 7.63 -0.69 2.78
CA LEU A 56 6.56 -1.68 2.67
C LEU A 56 5.40 -1.35 3.62
N GLN A 57 5.69 -1.02 4.87
CA GLN A 57 4.66 -0.62 5.84
C GLN A 57 3.91 0.63 5.40
N GLU A 58 4.62 1.65 4.92
CA GLU A 58 3.99 2.87 4.37
C GLU A 58 3.08 2.55 3.18
N THR A 59 3.50 1.65 2.29
CA THR A 59 2.71 1.22 1.12
C THR A 59 1.41 0.55 1.56
N ARG A 60 1.47 -0.37 2.54
CA ARG A 60 0.29 -1.04 3.11
C ARG A 60 -0.63 -0.10 3.87
N GLN A 61 -0.06 0.85 4.61
CA GLN A 61 -0.84 1.89 5.28
C GLN A 61 -1.59 2.78 4.27
N LEU A 62 -0.97 3.07 3.13
CA LEU A 62 -1.58 3.83 2.05
C LEU A 62 -2.73 3.05 1.39
N GLN A 63 -2.52 1.77 1.04
CA GLN A 63 -3.58 0.88 0.54
C GLN A 63 -4.80 0.88 1.49
N ASN A 64 -4.58 0.59 2.77
CA ASN A 64 -5.63 0.58 3.80
C ASN A 64 -6.34 1.94 3.95
N ARG A 65 -5.65 3.06 3.70
CA ARG A 65 -6.25 4.40 3.75
C ARG A 65 -7.13 4.64 2.53
N ILE A 66 -6.71 4.22 1.34
CA ILE A 66 -7.45 4.38 0.09
C ILE A 66 -8.70 3.49 0.09
N GLU A 67 -8.60 2.24 0.52
CA GLU A 67 -9.76 1.34 0.68
C GLU A 67 -10.83 1.94 1.60
N ARG A 68 -10.42 2.48 2.76
CA ARG A 68 -11.34 3.15 3.69
C ARG A 68 -12.00 4.39 3.08
N LEU A 69 -11.31 5.11 2.20
CA LEU A 69 -11.90 6.26 1.49
C LEU A 69 -12.99 5.80 0.52
N MET A 70 -12.78 4.71 -0.22
CA MET A 70 -13.82 4.12 -1.08
C MET A 70 -15.04 3.65 -0.27
N ASP A 71 -14.81 2.93 0.82
CA ASP A 71 -15.90 2.46 1.69
C ASP A 71 -16.71 3.62 2.30
N SER A 72 -16.04 4.73 2.61
CA SER A 72 -16.68 5.92 3.16
C SER A 72 -17.53 6.67 2.13
N GLN A 73 -17.20 6.58 0.84
CA GLN A 73 -18.02 7.15 -0.23
C GLN A 73 -19.31 6.33 -0.44
N GLY A 74 -19.23 4.99 -0.42
CA GLY A 74 -20.42 4.12 -0.54
C GLY A 74 -21.45 4.27 0.59
N LYS A 75 -21.04 4.67 1.80
CA LYS A 75 -21.95 4.86 2.95
C LYS A 75 -22.65 6.22 3.01
N ASN A 76 -22.16 7.24 2.29
CA ASN A 76 -22.76 8.57 2.29
C ASN A 76 -23.87 8.73 1.24
N GLU A 77 -23.90 7.90 0.21
CA GLU A 77 -25.00 7.91 -0.78
C GLU A 77 -26.30 7.35 -0.21
N THR A 78 -26.23 6.35 0.69
CA THR A 78 -27.44 5.71 1.26
C THR A 78 -28.23 6.62 2.21
N LYS A 79 -27.58 7.58 2.88
CA LYS A 79 -28.26 8.49 3.82
C LYS A 79 -28.96 9.68 3.15
N SER A 80 -28.51 10.07 1.95
CA SER A 80 -29.11 11.19 1.21
C SER A 80 -30.42 10.80 0.53
N THR A 81 -30.58 9.55 0.09
CA THR A 81 -31.80 9.08 -0.58
C THR A 81 -32.98 8.86 0.38
N VAL A 82 -32.71 8.43 1.62
CA VAL A 82 -33.77 8.16 2.63
C VAL A 82 -34.38 9.46 3.18
N LYS A 83 -33.65 10.58 3.15
CA LYS A 83 -34.17 11.87 3.67
C LYS A 83 -35.12 12.59 2.70
N VAL A 84 -35.13 12.21 1.42
CA VAL A 84 -35.99 12.82 0.39
C VAL A 84 -37.34 12.11 0.25
N LEU A 85 -37.42 10.81 0.58
CA LEU A 85 -38.65 10.01 0.43
C LEU A 85 -39.56 10.00 1.67
N GLY A 86 -39.18 10.68 2.76
CA GLY A 86 -39.93 10.69 4.03
C GLY A 86 -40.88 11.88 4.23
N LYS A 87 -41.25 12.62 3.16
CA LYS A 87 -42.22 13.72 3.24
C LYS A 87 -43.29 13.56 2.16
N HIS A 88 -44.21 12.62 2.37
CA HIS A 88 -45.57 12.70 1.84
C HIS A 88 -46.53 12.18 2.91
#